data_AF-A0A9X0A944-F1
#
_entry.id   AF-A0A9X0A944-F1
#
_cell.length_a   1.000
_cell.length_b   1.000
_cell.length_c   1.000
_cell.angle_alpha   90.00
_cell.angle_beta   90.00
_cell.angle_gamma   90.00
#
_symmetry.space_group_name_H-M   'P 1'
#
loop_
_entity.id
_entity.type
_entity.pdbx_description
1 polymer ?
#
loop_
_entity_poly.entity_id
_entity_poly.type
_entity_poly.pdbx_seq_one_letter_code
_entity_poly.pdbx_strand_id
1 'polypeptide(L)'
;MHHERYSVLFLAQIVLFFQVLEGAVYPSIHWSPQNPLFDSSDNILYVLPMSKLHIVCPNPTTVMKKVQDNTSKDKLYQNFWIVSRESYERCNTDYTQGSRLLLRCITP
;
A
#
# COMPACT_ATOMS: atom_id res chain seq x y z
N MET A 1 2.57 30.72 41.49
CA MET A 1 1.31 30.24 40.88
C MET A 1 1.13 30.61 39.40
N HIS A 2 1.56 31.78 38.91
CA HIS A 2 1.39 32.12 37.49
C HIS A 2 2.24 31.26 36.53
N HIS A 3 3.48 30.93 36.90
CA HIS A 3 4.40 30.19 36.04
C HIS A 3 3.96 28.73 35.78
N GLU A 4 3.38 28.07 36.78
CA GLU A 4 2.87 26.70 36.65
C GLU A 4 1.66 26.61 35.71
N ARG A 5 0.78 27.63 35.70
CA ARG A 5 -0.37 27.67 34.79
C ARG A 5 0.05 27.75 33.32
N TYR A 6 1.10 28.51 33.01
CA TYR A 6 1.65 28.59 31.65
C TYR A 6 2.31 27.28 31.21
N SER A 7 3.01 26.60 32.12
CA SER A 7 3.64 25.30 31.85
C SER A 7 2.60 24.22 31.51
N VAL A 8 1.51 24.15 32.29
CA VAL A 8 0.42 23.18 32.04
C VAL A 8 -0.30 23.46 30.72
N LEU A 9 -0.56 24.73 30.40
CA LEU A 9 -1.16 25.11 29.11
C LEU A 9 -0.26 24.75 27.93
N PHE A 10 1.04 24.97 28.05
CA PHE A 10 2.02 24.62 27.02
C PHE A 10 2.11 23.11 26.81
N LEU A 11 2.13 22.33 27.89
CA LEU A 11 2.10 20.86 27.82
C LEU A 11 0.79 20.35 27.19
N ALA A 12 -0.36 20.92 27.54
CA ALA A 12 -1.64 20.56 26.94
C ALA A 12 -1.66 20.85 25.43
N GLN A 13 -1.07 21.97 25.00
CA GLN A 13 -0.95 22.34 23.58
C GLN A 13 -0.06 21.37 22.80
N ILE A 14 1.05 20.93 23.41
CA ILE A 14 1.94 19.91 22.84
C ILE A 14 1.21 18.57 22.70
N VAL A 15 0.51 18.12 23.75
CA VAL A 15 -0.24 16.85 23.72
C VAL A 15 -1.33 16.86 22.64
N LEU A 16 -2.08 17.97 22.51
CA LEU A 16 -3.08 18.14 21.46
C LEU A 16 -2.46 18.11 20.05
N PHE A 17 -1.27 18.67 19.87
CA PHE A 17 -0.54 18.60 18.59
C PHE A 17 -0.11 17.17 18.25
N PHE A 18 0.31 16.37 19.24
CA PHE A 18 0.73 14.99 19.02
C PHE A 18 -0.43 14.03 18.70
N GLN A 19 -1.64 14.32 19.18
CA GLN A 19 -2.82 13.49 18.82
C GLN A 19 -3.21 13.58 17.34
N VAL A 20 -2.73 14.59 16.60
CA VAL A 20 -3.01 14.76 15.17
C VAL A 20 -2.12 13.86 14.28
N LEU A 21 -1.10 13.20 14.85
CA LEU A 21 -0.16 12.35 14.11
C LEU A 21 -0.52 10.86 14.13
N GLU A 22 -1.79 10.51 14.40
CA GLU A 22 -2.21 9.12 14.40
C GLU A 22 -2.35 8.60 12.96
N GLY A 23 -1.49 7.65 12.59
CA GLY A 23 -1.58 6.93 11.31
C GLY A 23 -2.77 5.96 11.30
N ALA A 24 -3.28 5.67 10.11
CA ALA A 24 -4.36 4.70 9.91
C ALA A 24 -3.82 3.33 9.46
N VAL A 25 -4.56 2.27 9.75
CA VAL A 25 -4.32 0.95 9.12
C VAL A 25 -5.36 0.76 8.03
N TYR A 26 -4.92 0.79 6.78
CA TYR A 26 -5.80 0.63 5.62
C TYR A 26 -6.17 -0.84 5.37
N PRO A 27 -7.31 -1.10 4.70
CA PRO A 27 -7.67 -2.45 4.25
C PRO A 27 -6.54 -3.08 3.42
N SER A 28 -6.41 -4.39 3.52
CA SER A 28 -5.41 -5.12 2.74
C SER A 28 -5.77 -5.12 1.25
N ILE A 29 -4.78 -4.89 0.40
CA ILE A 29 -4.93 -4.97 -1.05
C ILE A 29 -4.46 -6.33 -1.52
N HIS A 30 -5.37 -7.08 -2.13
CA HIS A 30 -5.02 -8.31 -2.82
C HIS A 30 -4.37 -7.98 -4.16
N TRP A 31 -3.10 -8.34 -4.32
CA TRP A 31 -2.31 -8.11 -5.53
C TRP A 31 -2.63 -9.18 -6.58
N SER A 32 -3.82 -9.08 -7.18
CA SER A 32 -4.33 -10.03 -8.18
C SER A 32 -5.07 -9.28 -9.27
N PRO A 33 -4.99 -9.71 -10.54
CA PRO A 33 -5.76 -9.12 -11.63
C PRO A 33 -7.28 -9.23 -11.46
N GLN A 34 -7.77 -10.06 -10.52
CA GLN A 34 -9.20 -10.21 -10.22
C GLN A 34 -9.69 -9.24 -9.13
N ASN A 35 -8.80 -8.43 -8.56
CA ASN A 35 -9.19 -7.44 -7.59
C ASN A 35 -9.86 -6.26 -8.35
N PRO A 36 -11.13 -5.94 -8.08
CA PRO A 36 -11.85 -4.86 -8.80
C PRO A 36 -11.18 -3.49 -8.66
N LEU A 37 -10.32 -3.31 -7.65
CA LEU A 37 -9.48 -2.13 -7.53
C LEU A 37 -8.62 -1.89 -8.78
N PHE A 38 -8.34 -2.92 -9.59
CA PHE A 38 -7.50 -2.82 -10.78
C PHE A 38 -8.26 -2.83 -12.11
N ASP A 39 -9.60 -2.78 -12.08
CA ASP A 39 -10.42 -2.77 -13.30
C ASP A 39 -10.31 -1.45 -14.07
N SER A 40 -9.96 -0.35 -13.39
CA SER A 40 -9.65 0.95 -13.98
C SER A 40 -8.14 1.20 -14.09
N SER A 41 -7.71 2.06 -15.03
CA SER A 41 -6.30 2.43 -15.20
C SER A 41 -5.76 3.38 -14.13
N ASP A 42 -6.63 4.10 -13.42
CA ASP A 42 -6.24 5.26 -12.60
C ASP A 42 -6.41 4.97 -11.10
N ASN A 43 -5.75 3.92 -10.62
CA ASN A 43 -5.90 3.46 -9.24
C ASN A 43 -5.00 4.26 -8.29
N ILE A 44 -5.49 5.40 -7.85
CA ILE A 44 -4.83 6.28 -6.89
C ILE A 44 -5.42 6.07 -5.50
N LEU A 45 -4.56 5.80 -4.51
CA LEU A 45 -4.93 5.73 -3.11
C LEU A 45 -4.33 6.91 -2.34
N TYR A 46 -5.18 7.74 -1.74
CA TYR A 46 -4.76 8.78 -0.81
C TYR A 46 -4.54 8.19 0.57
N VAL A 47 -3.35 8.38 1.14
CA VAL A 47 -2.96 7.81 2.44
C VAL A 47 -2.50 8.89 3.42
N LEU A 48 -2.80 8.72 4.70
CA LEU A 48 -2.29 9.57 5.77
C LEU A 48 -0.81 9.23 6.06
N PRO A 49 0.02 10.20 6.48
CA PRO A 49 1.37 9.94 6.97
C PRO A 49 1.36 8.92 8.12
N MET A 50 2.48 8.20 8.30
CA MET A 50 2.65 7.18 9.36
C MET A 50 1.60 6.04 9.33
N SER A 51 0.89 5.88 8.22
CA SER A 51 -0.11 4.83 8.06
C SER A 51 0.48 3.52 7.57
N LYS A 52 -0.30 2.44 7.70
CA LYS A 52 0.08 1.10 7.26
C LYS A 52 -0.86 0.59 6.17
N LEU A 53 -0.28 0.06 5.10
CA LEU A 53 -0.98 -0.64 4.03
C LEU A 53 -0.40 -2.05 3.89
N HIS A 54 -1.28 -3.03 3.81
CA HIS A 54 -0.91 -4.43 3.65
C HIS A 54 -1.16 -4.89 2.22
N ILE A 55 -0.16 -5.49 1.59
CA ILE A 55 -0.27 -6.08 0.25
C ILE A 55 -0.21 -7.59 0.39
N VAL A 56 -1.21 -8.27 -0.16
CA VAL A 56 -1.36 -9.72 -0.06
C VAL A 56 -1.15 -10.33 -1.44
N CYS A 57 -0.15 -11.20 -1.56
CA CYS A 57 0.09 -11.96 -2.79
C CYS A 57 -1.11 -12.86 -3.13
N PRO A 58 -1.31 -13.19 -4.41
CA PRO A 58 -2.35 -14.14 -4.80
C PRO A 58 -2.05 -15.52 -4.22
N ASN A 59 -3.07 -16.14 -3.60
CA ASN A 59 -3.02 -17.51 -3.10
C ASN A 59 -3.93 -18.37 -4.00
N PRO A 60 -3.47 -19.53 -4.51
CA PRO A 60 -4.28 -20.38 -5.37
C PRO A 60 -5.62 -20.74 -4.75
N THR A 61 -5.65 -21.03 -3.44
CA THR A 61 -6.83 -21.48 -2.70
C THR A 61 -7.94 -20.43 -2.66
N THR A 62 -7.58 -19.14 -2.63
CA THR A 62 -8.55 -18.04 -2.70
C THR A 62 -8.95 -17.71 -4.14
N VAL A 63 -8.05 -17.93 -5.10
CA VAL A 63 -8.31 -17.72 -6.54
C VAL A 63 -9.22 -18.82 -7.12
N MET A 64 -9.08 -20.09 -6.71
CA MET A 64 -9.83 -21.23 -7.25
C MET A 64 -11.36 -21.09 -7.17
N LYS A 65 -11.89 -20.28 -6.23
CA LYS A 65 -13.34 -20.07 -6.09
C LYS A 65 -13.97 -19.17 -7.18
N LYS A 66 -13.17 -18.43 -7.96
CA LYS A 66 -13.66 -17.46 -8.96
C LYS A 66 -13.15 -17.72 -10.38
N VAL A 67 -12.40 -18.79 -10.63
CA VAL A 67 -11.88 -19.08 -11.97
C VAL A 67 -12.99 -19.71 -12.83
N GLN A 68 -13.76 -18.86 -13.50
CA GLN A 68 -14.53 -19.25 -14.68
C GLN A 68 -13.81 -18.89 -15.99
N ASP A 69 -12.57 -18.37 -15.91
CA ASP A 69 -11.86 -17.85 -17.09
C ASP A 69 -10.39 -18.28 -17.16
N ASN A 70 -9.92 -18.43 -18.40
CA ASN A 70 -8.71 -19.12 -18.86
C ASN A 70 -7.36 -18.46 -18.48
N THR A 71 -7.28 -17.80 -17.32
CA THR A 71 -6.04 -17.13 -16.87
C THR A 71 -5.04 -18.19 -16.39
N SER A 72 -3.98 -18.41 -17.19
CA SER A 72 -2.89 -19.31 -16.80
C SER A 72 -2.40 -18.97 -15.38
N LYS A 73 -2.21 -20.00 -14.55
CA LYS A 73 -1.70 -19.87 -13.18
C LYS A 73 -0.39 -19.09 -13.11
N ASP A 74 0.42 -19.15 -14.17
CA ASP A 74 1.70 -18.46 -14.28
C ASP A 74 1.55 -16.93 -14.38
N LYS A 75 0.39 -16.43 -14.83
CA LYS A 75 0.10 -15.00 -14.95
C LYS A 75 -0.41 -14.37 -13.64
N LEU A 76 -0.71 -15.19 -12.62
CA LEU A 76 -1.20 -14.70 -11.33
C LEU A 76 -0.07 -14.17 -10.45
N TYR A 77 1.15 -14.69 -10.63
CA TYR A 77 2.28 -14.43 -9.74
C TYR A 77 3.14 -13.28 -10.28
N GLN A 78 2.85 -12.06 -9.81
CA GLN A 78 3.61 -10.87 -10.16
C GLN A 78 4.28 -10.27 -8.93
N ASN A 79 5.56 -9.95 -9.07
CA ASN A 79 6.32 -9.20 -8.08
C ASN A 79 5.76 -7.77 -7.94
N PHE A 80 5.84 -7.21 -6.73
CA PHE A 80 5.47 -5.83 -6.45
C PHE A 80 6.71 -4.94 -6.42
N TRP A 81 6.65 -3.84 -7.15
CA TRP A 81 7.78 -2.92 -7.35
C TRP A 81 7.38 -1.50 -7.00
N ILE A 82 8.33 -0.75 -6.46
CA ILE A 82 8.26 0.71 -6.35
C ILE A 82 9.09 1.27 -7.50
N VAL A 83 8.47 2.11 -8.32
CA VAL A 83 9.07 2.65 -9.55
C VAL A 83 8.85 4.16 -9.63
N SER A 84 9.57 4.83 -10.54
CA SER A 84 9.31 6.22 -10.88
C SER A 84 7.98 6.37 -11.64
N ARG A 85 7.47 7.60 -11.77
CA ARG A 85 6.27 7.86 -12.59
C ARG A 85 6.45 7.42 -14.04
N GLU A 86 7.60 7.74 -14.64
CA GLU A 86 7.89 7.39 -16.03
C GLU A 86 7.91 5.87 -16.24
N SER A 87 8.51 5.12 -15.30
CA SER A 87 8.53 3.66 -15.35
C SER A 87 7.15 3.06 -15.08
N TYR A 88 6.33 3.68 -14.22
CA TYR A 88 4.94 3.27 -13.98
C TYR A 88 4.11 3.36 -15.27
N GLU A 89 4.18 4.49 -15.99
CA GLU A 89 3.43 4.73 -17.23
C GLU A 89 3.82 3.75 -18.35
N ARG A 90 5.06 3.23 -18.35
CA ARG A 90 5.56 2.27 -19.35
C ARG A 90 5.58 0.81 -18.88
N CYS A 91 5.08 0.54 -17.68
CA CYS A 91 5.15 -0.78 -17.03
C CYS A 91 6.59 -1.37 -17.01
N ASN A 92 7.60 -0.54 -16.72
CA ASN A 92 9.00 -0.95 -16.66
C ASN A 92 9.48 -1.18 -15.21
N THR A 93 10.18 -2.28 -14.96
CA THR A 93 10.75 -2.64 -13.65
C THR A 93 12.27 -2.71 -13.64
N ASP A 94 12.94 -2.11 -14.63
CA ASP A 94 14.40 -2.09 -14.73
C ASP A 94 15.03 -1.43 -13.49
N TYR A 95 15.90 -2.18 -12.81
CA TYR A 95 16.65 -1.73 -11.63
C TYR A 95 17.61 -0.59 -11.95
N THR A 96 18.13 -0.52 -13.19
CA THR A 96 19.07 0.53 -13.60
C THR A 96 18.39 1.91 -13.63
N GLN A 97 17.06 1.94 -13.75
CA GLN A 97 16.24 3.15 -13.71
C GLN A 97 15.73 3.48 -12.29
N GLY A 98 16.30 2.83 -11.25
CA GLY A 98 15.96 3.08 -9.85
C GLY A 98 14.73 2.32 -9.34
N SER A 99 14.22 1.33 -10.10
CA SER A 99 13.14 0.46 -9.64
C SER A 99 13.58 -0.38 -8.44
N ARG A 100 12.72 -0.49 -7.43
CA ARG A 100 12.99 -1.28 -6.22
C ARG A 100 11.95 -2.37 -6.05
N LEU A 101 12.41 -3.62 -5.99
CA LEU A 101 11.58 -4.75 -5.63
C LEU A 101 11.13 -4.64 -4.17
N LEU A 102 9.81 -4.64 -3.92
CA LEU A 102 9.25 -4.58 -2.57
C LEU A 102 8.80 -5.96 -2.08
N LEU A 103 8.14 -6.73 -2.93
CA LEU A 103 7.58 -8.04 -2.56
C LEU A 103 7.73 -9.03 -3.72
N ARG A 104 8.28 -10.21 -3.42
CA ARG A 104 8.29 -11.34 -4.36
C ARG A 104 7.05 -12.20 -4.14
N CYS A 105 6.15 -12.22 -5.11
CA CYS A 105 4.99 -13.11 -5.10
C CYS A 105 5.23 -14.28 -6.06
N ILE A 106 6.30 -15.04 -5.83
CA ILE A 106 6.73 -16.16 -6.70
C ILE A 106 6.31 -17.53 -6.17
N THR A 107 5.77 -17.59 -4.96
CA THR A 107 5.30 -18.80 -4.32
C THR A 107 3.81 -18.69 -3.99
N PRO A 108 2.98 -19.68 -4.36
CA PRO A 108 1.57 -19.76 -4.01
C PRO A 108 1.29 -19.87 -2.51
#